data_AF-A0A3L8B5W6-F1
#
_entry.id   AF-A0A3L8B5W6-F1
#
_cell.length_a   1.000
_cell.length_b   1.000
_cell.length_c   1.000
_cell.angle_alpha   90.00
_cell.angle_beta   90.00
_cell.angle_gamma   90.00
#
_symmetry.space_group_name_H-M   'P 1'
#
loop_
_entity.id
_entity.type
_entity.pdbx_description
1 polymer ?
#
loop_
_entity_poly.entity_id
_entity_poly.type
_entity_poly.pdbx_seq_one_letter_code
_entity_poly.pdbx_strand_id
1 'polypeptide(L)'
;MEYMVKSNSATFYAVRPDLVLRAARLFNVRASILSGGARSLYNKAVALDAGKAPGRWGKHQRAVIKQFCEYTVTIGSEALLPWQELVEDEMSYDGKEGISARTGNRPLATVQRVAVNVEALKQARATQSLELTEIAKMCGLPIGLLQAIENGEWGDIASSTAESIATALGVSPESLFIYVENPAPSPAVNSQQAATPERKSHYLAIAIGGLAMLVLTLFVWLKTTQPMEDFTSSQWRMSVELKNQNIPIPEDTIKLWHNGGYLQLREHGVVAFNWIDPGALVELPYPEVSWVIEGNQLTLTLDNIVYPFAIGEDREKLVTMDTTRSFEMTLQAILK
;
A
#
# COMPACT_ATOMS: atom_id res chain seq x y z
N MET A 1 12.29 8.12 -12.85
CA MET A 1 11.24 7.40 -13.58
C MET A 1 10.76 6.31 -12.63
N GLU A 2 9.88 6.70 -11.72
CA GLU A 2 9.50 5.94 -10.53
C GLU A 2 8.26 5.10 -10.90
N TYR A 3 8.42 3.78 -10.96
CA TYR A 3 7.31 2.87 -11.22
C TYR A 3 6.40 2.85 -9.99
N MET A 4 5.42 3.75 -9.97
CA MET A 4 4.36 3.78 -8.96
C MET A 4 3.51 2.51 -9.08
N VAL A 5 3.77 1.54 -8.21
CA VAL A 5 2.95 0.34 -8.05
C VAL A 5 1.62 0.76 -7.44
N LYS A 6 0.55 0.79 -8.26
CA LYS A 6 -0.84 0.98 -7.80
C LYS A 6 -1.17 -0.03 -6.71
N SER A 7 -1.27 0.41 -5.46
CA SER A 7 -1.62 -0.44 -4.34
C SER A 7 -3.11 -0.84 -4.44
N ASN A 8 -3.38 -2.10 -4.77
CA ASN A 8 -4.72 -2.68 -4.82
C ASN A 8 -5.02 -3.35 -3.46
N SER A 9 -6.14 -3.00 -2.83
CA SER A 9 -6.49 -3.30 -1.42
C SER A 9 -6.78 -4.78 -1.07
N ALA A 10 -6.52 -5.72 -1.97
CA ALA A 10 -6.60 -7.17 -1.70
C ALA A 10 -5.38 -7.91 -2.25
N THR A 11 -4.22 -7.26 -2.25
CA THR A 11 -3.00 -7.84 -2.77
C THR A 11 -2.47 -8.89 -1.79
N PHE A 12 -2.49 -10.14 -2.21
CA PHE A 12 -1.78 -11.22 -1.53
C PHE A 12 -0.33 -11.19 -1.98
N TYR A 13 0.58 -11.47 -1.06
CA TYR A 13 2.01 -11.53 -1.33
C TYR A 13 2.49 -12.98 -1.37
N ALA A 14 3.53 -13.23 -2.16
CA ALA A 14 4.26 -14.48 -2.17
C ALA A 14 5.20 -14.49 -0.97
N VAL A 15 4.83 -15.20 0.10
CA VAL A 15 5.61 -15.26 1.34
C VAL A 15 6.57 -16.44 1.29
N ARG A 16 7.85 -16.17 1.57
CA ARG A 16 8.91 -17.18 1.61
C ARG A 16 8.85 -17.99 2.91
N PRO A 17 8.56 -19.31 2.86
CA PRO A 17 8.46 -20.11 4.07
C PRO A 17 9.78 -20.17 4.84
N ASP A 18 10.92 -20.21 4.15
CA ASP A 18 12.25 -20.23 4.76
C ASP A 18 12.54 -18.94 5.55
N LEU A 19 12.18 -17.78 5.02
CA LEU A 19 12.37 -16.48 5.70
C LEU A 19 11.47 -16.36 6.93
N VAL A 20 10.22 -16.83 6.86
CA VAL A 20 9.32 -16.89 8.04
C VAL A 20 9.92 -17.76 9.14
N LEU A 21 10.40 -18.95 8.80
CA LEU A 21 10.98 -19.88 9.78
C LEU A 21 12.33 -19.39 10.31
N ARG A 22 13.11 -18.69 9.49
CA ARG A 22 14.34 -18.01 9.92
C ARG A 22 14.03 -16.87 10.88
N ALA A 23 13.08 -15.99 10.56
CA ALA A 23 12.63 -14.93 11.45
C ALA A 23 12.12 -15.49 12.78
N ALA A 24 11.31 -16.56 12.74
CA ALA A 24 10.81 -17.18 13.96
C ALA A 24 11.94 -17.70 14.86
N ARG A 25 13.00 -18.29 14.28
CA ARG A 25 14.18 -18.72 15.04
C ARG A 25 14.97 -17.53 15.58
N LEU A 26 15.25 -16.55 14.73
CA LEU A 26 16.05 -15.36 15.05
C LEU A 26 15.45 -14.56 16.21
N PHE A 27 14.13 -14.41 16.21
CA PHE A 27 13.39 -13.64 17.22
C PHE A 27 12.73 -14.52 18.30
N ASN A 28 13.08 -15.81 18.37
CA ASN A 28 12.53 -16.77 19.33
C ASN A 28 10.99 -16.81 19.38
N VAL A 29 10.35 -16.64 18.23
CA VAL A 29 8.90 -16.67 18.06
C VAL A 29 8.42 -18.12 18.13
N ARG A 30 7.66 -18.43 19.18
CA ARG A 30 7.10 -19.77 19.39
C ARG A 30 5.71 -19.89 18.79
N ALA A 31 5.45 -21.05 18.22
CA ALA A 31 4.13 -21.47 17.77
C ALA A 31 2.99 -21.16 18.76
N SER A 32 3.22 -21.36 20.05
CA SER A 32 2.22 -21.22 21.12
C SER A 32 1.84 -19.78 21.47
N ILE A 33 2.67 -18.79 21.10
CA ILE A 33 2.40 -17.37 21.41
C ILE A 33 1.70 -16.66 20.24
N LEU A 34 1.74 -17.25 19.05
CA LEU A 34 1.11 -16.70 17.85
C LEU A 34 -0.41 -16.85 17.91
N SER A 35 -1.12 -15.81 17.47
CA SER A 35 -2.58 -15.80 17.36
C SER A 35 -3.04 -15.43 15.95
N GLY A 36 -4.32 -15.67 15.65
CA GLY A 36 -4.99 -15.21 14.42
C GLY A 36 -4.24 -15.50 13.11
N GLY A 37 -4.06 -14.46 12.30
CA GLY A 37 -3.37 -14.54 11.01
C GLY A 37 -1.90 -14.93 11.14
N ALA A 38 -1.19 -14.43 12.15
CA ALA A 38 0.22 -14.74 12.38
C ALA A 38 0.44 -16.25 12.60
N ARG A 39 -0.44 -16.90 13.37
CA ARG A 39 -0.41 -18.36 13.58
C ARG A 39 -0.65 -19.12 12.28
N SER A 40 -1.60 -18.65 11.46
CA SER A 40 -1.89 -19.24 10.15
C SER A 40 -0.70 -19.15 9.19
N LEU A 41 -0.06 -17.98 9.12
CA LEU A 41 1.15 -17.75 8.32
C LEU A 41 2.29 -18.69 8.74
N TYR A 42 2.60 -18.76 10.04
CA TYR A 42 3.64 -19.65 10.54
C TYR A 42 3.35 -21.13 10.25
N ASN A 43 2.13 -21.59 10.51
CA ASN A 43 1.75 -22.99 10.25
C ASN A 43 1.82 -23.33 8.77
N LYS A 44 1.45 -22.39 7.89
CA LYS A 44 1.58 -22.56 6.44
C LYS A 44 3.04 -22.64 6.02
N ALA A 45 3.92 -21.81 6.58
CA ALA A 45 5.36 -21.88 6.33
C ALA A 45 5.95 -23.24 6.76
N VAL A 46 5.61 -23.74 7.95
CA VAL A 46 6.01 -25.08 8.43
C VAL A 46 5.51 -26.18 7.48
N ALA A 47 4.25 -26.08 7.01
CA ALA A 47 3.68 -27.08 6.13
C ALA A 47 4.33 -27.09 4.73
N LEU A 48 4.66 -25.91 4.19
CA LEU A 48 5.37 -25.78 2.91
C LEU A 48 6.81 -26.30 3.00
N ASP A 49 7.55 -25.89 4.03
CA ASP A 49 8.93 -26.33 4.29
C ASP A 49 9.02 -27.86 4.48
N ALA A 50 8.04 -28.45 5.17
CA ALA A 50 7.94 -29.90 5.35
C ALA A 50 7.39 -30.66 4.13
N GLY A 51 7.08 -29.99 3.01
CA GLY A 51 6.46 -30.60 1.83
C GLY A 51 5.05 -31.16 2.05
N LYS A 52 4.36 -30.73 3.11
CA LYS A 52 3.01 -31.17 3.50
C LYS A 52 1.90 -30.34 2.87
N ALA A 53 2.22 -29.19 2.30
CA ALA A 53 1.28 -28.33 1.61
C ALA A 53 1.71 -28.13 0.15
N PRO A 54 0.76 -28.03 -0.80
CA PRO A 54 1.09 -27.70 -2.18
C PRO A 54 1.56 -26.26 -2.32
N GLY A 55 2.41 -26.04 -3.32
CA GLY A 55 3.03 -24.77 -3.62
C GLY A 55 4.43 -24.63 -3.01
N ARG A 56 5.12 -23.58 -3.43
CA ARG A 56 6.43 -23.14 -2.98
C ARG A 56 6.26 -21.96 -2.01
N TRP A 57 5.24 -21.13 -2.22
CA TRP A 57 5.03 -19.87 -1.50
C TRP A 57 3.76 -19.86 -0.65
N GLY A 58 3.83 -19.16 0.48
CA GLY A 58 2.67 -18.83 1.29
C GLY A 58 1.88 -17.69 0.63
N LYS A 59 0.54 -17.84 0.52
CA LYS A 59 -0.35 -16.78 0.03
C LYS A 59 -0.96 -16.05 1.21
N HIS A 60 -0.44 -14.87 1.57
CA HIS A 60 -0.93 -14.09 2.71
C HIS A 60 -1.15 -12.62 2.36
N GLN A 61 -2.15 -12.02 3.00
CA GLN A 61 -2.38 -10.56 2.91
C GLN A 61 -1.32 -9.82 3.72
N ARG A 62 -1.00 -8.58 3.32
CA ARG A 62 -0.05 -7.71 4.05
C ARG A 62 -0.34 -7.61 5.54
N ALA A 63 -1.61 -7.47 5.93
CA ALA A 63 -2.03 -7.38 7.34
C ALA A 63 -1.62 -8.62 8.15
N VAL A 64 -1.76 -9.81 7.57
CA VAL A 64 -1.36 -11.08 8.19
C VAL A 64 0.16 -11.16 8.38
N ILE A 65 0.93 -10.68 7.41
CA ILE A 65 2.39 -10.66 7.48
C ILE A 65 2.85 -9.66 8.55
N LYS A 66 2.27 -8.45 8.58
CA LYS A 66 2.52 -7.45 9.63
C LYS A 66 2.21 -8.00 11.03
N GLN A 67 1.07 -8.67 11.19
CA GLN A 67 0.70 -9.30 12.47
C GLN A 67 1.75 -10.31 12.93
N PHE A 68 2.37 -11.08 12.02
CA PHE A 68 3.48 -11.96 12.39
C PHE A 68 4.71 -11.17 12.85
N CYS A 69 5.05 -10.09 12.15
CA CYS A 69 6.18 -9.23 12.51
C CYS A 69 6.01 -8.55 13.89
N GLU A 70 4.79 -8.32 14.38
CA GLU A 70 4.56 -7.82 15.75
C GLU A 70 5.13 -8.75 16.83
N TYR A 71 5.33 -10.04 16.52
CA TYR A 71 5.96 -10.99 17.44
C TYR A 71 7.49 -11.02 17.34
N THR A 72 8.10 -10.25 16.44
CA THR A 72 9.56 -10.21 16.23
C THR A 72 10.29 -9.16 17.09
N VAL A 73 9.65 -8.68 18.16
CA VAL A 73 10.23 -7.75 19.12
C VAL A 73 11.41 -8.41 19.83
N THR A 74 12.57 -7.76 19.82
CA THR A 74 13.74 -8.19 20.59
C THR A 74 13.74 -7.52 21.95
N ILE A 75 14.14 -8.23 23.02
CA ILE A 75 14.26 -7.63 24.36
C ILE A 75 15.21 -6.42 24.27
N GLY A 76 14.71 -5.23 24.66
CA GLY A 76 15.47 -3.99 24.63
C GLY A 76 15.43 -3.22 23.29
N SER A 77 14.60 -3.64 22.32
CA SER A 77 14.36 -2.90 21.09
C SER A 77 12.87 -2.86 20.77
N GLU A 78 12.36 -1.68 20.41
CA GLU A 78 10.98 -1.51 19.92
C GLU A 78 10.85 -1.78 18.41
N ALA A 79 11.97 -1.96 17.71
CA ALA A 79 11.96 -2.17 16.27
C ALA A 79 11.42 -3.57 15.92
N LEU A 80 10.52 -3.61 14.94
CA LEU A 80 9.93 -4.83 14.39
C LEU A 80 10.63 -5.21 13.10
N LEU A 81 10.63 -6.51 12.77
CA LEU A 81 11.05 -6.97 11.45
C LEU A 81 10.16 -6.34 10.36
N PRO A 82 10.71 -5.65 9.35
CA PRO A 82 9.91 -5.16 8.24
C PRO A 82 9.20 -6.33 7.52
N TRP A 83 7.90 -6.22 7.30
CA TRP A 83 7.11 -7.32 6.70
C TRP A 83 7.58 -7.71 5.30
N GLN A 84 8.20 -6.78 4.57
CA GLN A 84 8.82 -7.01 3.26
C GLN A 84 9.96 -8.05 3.33
N GLU A 85 10.60 -8.20 4.49
CA GLU A 85 11.65 -9.21 4.68
C GLU A 85 11.14 -10.65 4.63
N LEU A 86 9.82 -10.85 4.63
CA LEU A 86 9.21 -12.19 4.53
C LEU A 86 8.67 -12.49 3.13
N VAL A 87 8.75 -11.53 2.21
CA VAL A 87 8.17 -11.62 0.87
C VAL A 87 9.24 -12.02 -0.15
N GLU A 88 8.82 -12.83 -1.11
CA GLU A 88 9.62 -13.31 -2.23
C GLU A 88 10.04 -12.17 -3.17
N ASP A 89 11.20 -12.38 -3.78
CA ASP A 89 11.75 -11.53 -4.82
C ASP A 89 10.93 -11.61 -6.11
N GLU A 90 10.74 -10.45 -6.75
CA GLU A 90 10.03 -10.34 -8.02
C GLU A 90 10.65 -11.22 -9.11
N MET A 91 11.98 -11.31 -9.14
CA MET A 91 12.71 -12.08 -10.15
C MET A 91 12.64 -13.60 -9.91
N SER A 92 12.41 -14.02 -8.67
CA SER A 92 12.41 -15.44 -8.28
C SER A 92 11.01 -16.07 -8.33
N TYR A 93 9.97 -15.25 -8.44
CA TYR A 93 8.59 -15.69 -8.48
C TYR A 93 8.14 -16.04 -9.91
N ASP A 94 7.76 -17.30 -10.13
CA ASP A 94 7.40 -17.82 -11.46
C ASP A 94 5.98 -17.44 -11.94
N GLY A 95 5.23 -16.69 -11.12
CA GLY A 95 3.87 -16.26 -11.43
C GLY A 95 2.80 -17.36 -11.40
N LYS A 96 3.15 -18.62 -11.13
CA LYS A 96 2.21 -19.75 -11.26
C LYS A 96 1.28 -19.90 -10.05
N GLU A 97 1.78 -19.57 -8.86
CA GLU A 97 1.03 -19.75 -7.62
C GLU A 97 0.15 -18.55 -7.32
N GLY A 98 -1.10 -18.75 -6.92
CA GLY A 98 -2.06 -17.65 -6.69
C GLY A 98 -3.06 -17.42 -7.82
N ILE A 99 -2.84 -18.07 -8.97
CA ILE A 99 -3.79 -18.17 -10.07
C ILE A 99 -4.92 -19.13 -9.67
N SER A 100 -6.08 -18.58 -9.28
CA SER A 100 -7.33 -19.35 -9.18
C SER A 100 -8.20 -19.04 -10.39
N ALA A 101 -8.64 -20.08 -11.08
CA ALA A 101 -9.53 -19.96 -12.26
C ALA A 101 -10.85 -19.23 -11.95
N ARG A 102 -11.24 -19.11 -10.67
CA ARG A 102 -12.54 -18.57 -10.24
C ARG A 102 -12.52 -17.07 -9.91
N THR A 103 -11.39 -16.50 -9.52
CA THR A 103 -11.33 -15.13 -8.93
C THR A 103 -10.71 -14.08 -9.85
N GLY A 104 -10.38 -14.44 -11.09
CA GLY A 104 -9.58 -13.60 -11.97
C GLY A 104 -8.11 -13.63 -11.55
N ASN A 105 -7.24 -13.79 -12.55
CA ASN A 105 -5.81 -13.94 -12.37
C ASN A 105 -5.21 -12.66 -11.77
N ARG A 106 -4.80 -12.70 -10.50
CA ARG A 106 -3.81 -11.75 -10.00
C ARG A 106 -2.62 -12.54 -9.49
N PRO A 107 -1.42 -12.40 -10.09
CA PRO A 107 -0.21 -12.96 -9.51
C PRO A 107 -0.07 -12.43 -8.08
N LEU A 108 0.58 -13.22 -7.21
CA LEU A 108 0.95 -12.73 -5.89
C LEU A 108 1.93 -11.57 -6.07
N ALA A 109 1.77 -10.54 -5.26
CA ALA A 109 2.77 -9.49 -5.22
C ALA A 109 4.06 -9.98 -4.58
N THR A 110 5.14 -9.41 -5.06
CA THR A 110 6.51 -9.64 -4.63
C THR A 110 7.11 -8.32 -4.14
N VAL A 111 8.35 -8.38 -3.69
CA VAL A 111 9.17 -7.19 -3.43
C VAL A 111 10.46 -7.31 -4.23
N GLN A 112 11.14 -6.19 -4.48
CA GLN A 112 12.49 -6.26 -5.00
C GLN A 112 13.43 -6.63 -3.86
N ARG A 113 14.20 -7.72 -4.02
CA ARG A 113 15.25 -8.10 -3.07
C ARG A 113 16.64 -7.87 -3.68
N VAL A 114 17.60 -7.61 -2.81
CA VAL A 114 19.00 -7.42 -3.18
C VAL A 114 19.89 -8.33 -2.35
N ALA A 115 20.93 -8.87 -2.97
CA ALA A 115 21.89 -9.71 -2.25
C ALA A 115 22.83 -8.85 -1.42
N VAL A 116 23.17 -9.33 -0.22
CA VAL A 116 24.02 -8.60 0.72
C VAL A 116 25.50 -8.87 0.43
N ASN A 117 26.28 -7.81 0.20
CA ASN A 117 27.74 -7.91 0.25
C ASN A 117 28.22 -7.73 1.69
N VAL A 118 28.31 -8.83 2.43
CA VAL A 118 28.60 -8.86 3.88
C VAL A 118 29.93 -8.16 4.21
N GLU A 119 30.96 -8.35 3.39
CA GLU A 119 32.28 -7.75 3.62
C GLU A 119 32.24 -6.23 3.40
N ALA A 120 31.58 -5.77 2.35
CA ALA A 120 31.40 -4.34 2.11
C ALA A 120 30.60 -3.66 3.22
N LEU A 121 29.54 -4.31 3.71
CA LEU A 121 28.72 -3.81 4.82
C LEU A 121 29.55 -3.65 6.11
N LYS A 122 30.31 -4.68 6.50
CA LYS A 122 31.21 -4.62 7.66
C LYS A 122 32.27 -3.53 7.52
N GLN A 123 32.86 -3.41 6.34
CA GLN A 123 33.88 -2.40 6.05
C GLN A 123 33.30 -0.98 6.13
N ALA A 124 32.12 -0.75 5.56
CA ALA A 124 31.44 0.54 5.63
C ALA A 124 31.11 0.92 7.07
N ARG A 125 30.57 -0.01 7.87
CA ARG A 125 30.33 0.20 9.30
C ARG A 125 31.61 0.54 10.06
N ALA A 126 32.68 -0.23 9.85
CA ALA A 126 33.97 0.00 10.51
C ALA A 126 34.55 1.38 10.14
N THR A 127 34.38 1.82 8.90
CA THR A 127 34.82 3.15 8.43
C THR A 127 34.08 4.27 9.14
N GLN A 128 32.77 4.10 9.39
CA GLN A 128 31.96 5.07 10.12
C GLN A 128 32.14 4.98 11.66
N SER A 129 32.89 3.98 12.15
CA SER A 129 33.06 3.72 13.59
C SER A 129 31.72 3.59 14.35
N LEU A 130 30.70 3.04 13.69
CA LEU A 130 29.36 2.85 14.27
C LEU A 130 29.20 1.43 14.82
N GLU A 131 28.57 1.33 15.99
CA GLU A 131 28.13 0.06 16.55
C GLU A 131 26.83 -0.42 15.89
N LEU A 132 26.61 -1.74 15.86
CA LEU A 132 25.39 -2.31 15.27
C LEU A 132 24.11 -1.79 15.96
N THR A 133 24.16 -1.51 17.26
CA THR A 133 23.06 -0.91 18.02
C THR A 133 22.70 0.48 17.52
N GLU A 134 23.69 1.27 17.11
CA GLU A 134 23.49 2.64 16.63
C GLU A 134 22.87 2.62 15.24
N ILE A 135 23.40 1.78 14.34
CA ILE A 135 22.82 1.59 13.01
C ILE A 135 21.38 1.11 13.11
N ALA A 136 21.12 0.07 13.92
CA ALA A 136 19.77 -0.46 14.16
C ALA A 136 18.78 0.64 14.53
N LYS A 137 19.20 1.54 15.44
CA LYS A 137 18.38 2.68 15.85
C LYS A 137 18.19 3.69 14.72
N MET A 138 19.24 4.01 13.95
CA MET A 138 19.19 4.97 12.85
C MET A 138 18.28 4.51 11.70
N CYS A 139 18.30 3.22 11.36
CA CYS A 139 17.47 2.67 10.29
C CYS A 139 16.12 2.10 10.76
N GLY A 140 15.85 2.13 12.07
CA GLY A 140 14.61 1.58 12.63
C GLY A 140 14.47 0.07 12.45
N LEU A 141 15.59 -0.66 12.40
CA LEU A 141 15.63 -2.11 12.23
C LEU A 141 15.96 -2.82 13.55
N PRO A 142 15.45 -4.05 13.76
CA PRO A 142 15.84 -4.83 14.92
C PRO A 142 17.31 -5.25 14.82
N ILE A 143 18.06 -5.09 15.91
CA ILE A 143 19.49 -5.43 15.95
C ILE A 143 19.77 -6.88 15.55
N GLY A 144 18.88 -7.81 15.92
CA GLY A 144 19.01 -9.23 15.55
C GLY A 144 19.03 -9.43 14.03
N LEU A 145 18.26 -8.64 13.27
CA LEU A 145 18.31 -8.68 11.81
C LEU A 145 19.68 -8.22 11.30
N LEU A 146 20.19 -7.08 11.77
CA LEU A 146 21.51 -6.59 11.33
C LEU A 146 22.64 -7.56 11.67
N GLN A 147 22.59 -8.19 12.84
CA GLN A 147 23.54 -9.25 13.22
C GLN A 147 23.45 -10.45 12.26
N ALA A 148 22.23 -10.91 11.94
CA ALA A 148 22.04 -12.00 10.98
C ALA A 148 22.55 -11.64 9.57
N ILE A 149 22.38 -10.38 9.15
CA ILE A 149 22.91 -9.85 7.88
C ILE A 149 24.45 -9.88 7.90
N GLU A 150 25.11 -9.30 8.91
CA GLU A 150 26.58 -9.30 9.01
C GLU A 150 27.18 -10.71 9.18
N ASN A 151 26.42 -11.66 9.72
CA ASN A 151 26.85 -13.05 9.82
C ASN A 151 26.60 -13.87 8.54
N GLY A 152 25.98 -13.29 7.52
CA GLY A 152 25.62 -13.99 6.29
C GLY A 152 24.45 -14.98 6.44
N GLU A 153 23.75 -14.95 7.59
CA GLU A 153 22.57 -15.77 7.85
C GLU A 153 21.33 -15.22 7.13
N TRP A 154 21.36 -13.94 6.74
CA TRP A 154 20.30 -13.24 6.00
C TRP A 154 20.84 -12.68 4.68
N GLY A 155 21.08 -13.57 3.72
CA GLY A 155 21.85 -13.26 2.50
C GLY A 155 21.19 -12.35 1.46
N ASP A 156 19.88 -12.12 1.55
CA ASP A 156 19.15 -11.14 0.73
C ASP A 156 18.19 -10.33 1.60
N ILE A 157 17.94 -9.07 1.25
CA ILE A 157 17.01 -8.17 1.96
C ILE A 157 16.12 -7.41 0.98
N ALA A 158 15.01 -6.85 1.45
CA ALA A 158 14.20 -5.96 0.62
C ALA A 158 15.01 -4.70 0.26
N SER A 159 14.79 -4.17 -0.95
CA SER A 159 15.48 -2.95 -1.43
C SER A 159 15.28 -1.76 -0.49
N SER A 160 14.09 -1.59 0.08
CA SER A 160 13.82 -0.51 1.06
C SER A 160 14.61 -0.67 2.37
N THR A 161 14.86 -1.91 2.80
CA THR A 161 15.74 -2.19 3.94
C THR A 161 17.19 -1.87 3.60
N ALA A 162 17.63 -2.23 2.39
CA ALA A 162 18.97 -1.90 1.89
C ALA A 162 19.21 -0.38 1.82
N GLU A 163 18.25 0.37 1.29
CA GLU A 163 18.29 1.84 1.25
C GLU A 163 18.37 2.44 2.66
N SER A 164 17.61 1.90 3.62
CA SER A 164 17.63 2.36 5.01
C SER A 164 18.99 2.14 5.68
N ILE A 165 19.62 0.98 5.43
CA ILE A 165 20.97 0.66 5.94
C ILE A 165 22.03 1.56 5.29
N ALA A 166 22.00 1.69 3.96
CA ALA A 166 22.93 2.53 3.22
C ALA A 166 22.86 4.01 3.65
N THR A 167 21.63 4.51 3.82
CA THR A 167 21.37 5.87 4.34
C THR A 167 21.97 6.05 5.73
N ALA A 168 21.76 5.10 6.64
CA ALA A 168 22.32 5.17 7.99
C ALA A 168 23.86 5.16 8.00
N LEU A 169 24.48 4.48 7.04
CA LEU A 169 25.94 4.42 6.87
C LEU A 169 26.52 5.57 6.04
N GLY A 170 25.68 6.43 5.45
CA GLY A 170 26.11 7.52 4.59
C GLY A 170 26.84 7.08 3.32
N VAL A 171 26.47 5.92 2.76
CA VAL A 171 27.05 5.35 1.54
C VAL A 171 25.96 5.03 0.51
N SER A 172 26.33 4.83 -0.75
CA SER A 172 25.34 4.44 -1.77
C SER A 172 24.97 2.95 -1.64
N PRO A 173 23.69 2.56 -1.81
CA PRO A 173 23.26 1.16 -1.70
C PRO A 173 24.03 0.21 -2.62
N GLU A 174 24.39 0.64 -3.83
CA GLU A 174 25.11 -0.15 -4.84
C GLU A 174 26.52 -0.54 -4.38
N SER A 175 27.09 0.19 -3.41
CA SER A 175 28.39 -0.17 -2.82
C SER A 175 28.29 -1.32 -1.80
N LEU A 176 27.10 -1.56 -1.25
CA LEU A 176 26.85 -2.54 -0.19
C LEU A 176 26.03 -3.76 -0.65
N PHE A 177 25.27 -3.61 -1.73
CA PHE A 177 24.29 -4.60 -2.15
C PHE A 177 24.42 -4.89 -3.65
N ILE A 178 24.19 -6.15 -4.01
CA ILE A 178 24.24 -6.61 -5.39
C ILE A 178 22.81 -6.65 -5.91
N TYR A 179 22.50 -5.71 -6.80
CA TYR A 179 21.24 -5.67 -7.52
C TYR A 179 21.34 -6.64 -8.70
N VAL A 180 20.47 -7.65 -8.73
CA VAL A 180 20.35 -8.48 -9.93
C VAL A 180 19.77 -7.58 -11.01
N GLU A 181 20.55 -7.28 -12.05
CA GLU A 181 20.07 -6.51 -13.19
C GLU A 181 18.85 -7.22 -13.76
N ASN A 182 17.71 -6.54 -13.70
CA ASN A 182 16.49 -7.02 -14.33
C ASN A 182 16.77 -7.00 -15.83
N PRO A 183 16.89 -8.15 -16.53
CA PRO A 183 17.18 -8.15 -17.95
C PRO A 183 16.11 -7.29 -18.62
N ALA A 184 16.54 -6.22 -19.30
CA ALA A 184 15.65 -5.26 -19.92
C ALA A 184 14.50 -6.01 -20.60
N PRO A 185 13.24 -5.60 -20.40
CA PRO A 185 12.09 -6.33 -20.91
C PRO A 185 12.32 -6.55 -22.39
N SER A 186 12.53 -7.82 -22.77
CA SER A 186 12.78 -8.17 -24.16
C SER A 186 11.62 -7.58 -24.96
N PRO A 187 11.91 -6.83 -26.05
CA PRO A 187 10.87 -6.19 -26.84
C PRO A 187 9.83 -7.24 -27.19
N ALA A 188 8.59 -6.97 -26.76
CA ALA A 188 7.49 -7.91 -26.79
C ALA A 188 7.47 -8.69 -28.10
N VAL A 189 7.69 -10.01 -28.02
CA VAL A 189 7.43 -10.90 -29.15
C VAL A 189 5.93 -10.78 -29.42
N ASN A 190 5.59 -10.03 -30.46
CA ASN A 190 4.24 -9.89 -30.99
C ASN A 190 3.63 -11.29 -31.12
N SER A 191 2.77 -11.62 -30.16
CA SER A 191 1.90 -12.78 -30.27
C SER A 191 0.95 -12.47 -31.41
N GLN A 192 1.20 -13.06 -32.58
CA GLN A 192 0.33 -12.99 -33.73
C GLN A 192 -1.07 -13.43 -33.33
N GLN A 193 -1.93 -12.43 -33.15
CA GLN A 193 -3.35 -12.59 -32.96
C GLN A 193 -3.92 -13.09 -34.28
N ALA A 194 -4.40 -14.33 -34.28
CA ALA A 194 -5.04 -14.95 -35.43
C ALA A 194 -6.19 -14.06 -35.94
N ALA A 195 -6.12 -13.72 -37.22
CA ALA A 195 -7.07 -12.86 -37.90
C ALA A 195 -8.49 -13.45 -37.84
N THR A 196 -9.43 -12.66 -37.34
CA THR A 196 -10.87 -12.91 -37.50
C THR A 196 -11.30 -12.21 -38.80
N PRO A 197 -12.08 -12.84 -39.69
CA PRO A 197 -12.41 -12.24 -40.97
C PRO A 197 -13.34 -11.03 -40.86
N GLU A 198 -12.96 -10.03 -41.64
CA GLU A 198 -13.53 -8.71 -41.85
C GLU A 198 -14.99 -8.75 -42.31
N ARG A 199 -15.90 -8.14 -41.53
CA ARG A 199 -17.31 -7.97 -41.91
C ARG A 199 -17.52 -6.54 -42.42
N LYS A 200 -17.65 -6.40 -43.74
CA LYS A 200 -17.95 -5.12 -44.40
C LYS A 200 -19.29 -4.55 -43.91
N SER A 201 -19.25 -3.36 -43.32
CA SER A 201 -20.42 -2.54 -43.04
C SER A 201 -20.38 -1.32 -43.95
N HIS A 202 -21.27 -1.31 -44.94
CA HIS A 202 -21.71 -0.11 -45.61
C HIS A 202 -22.45 0.75 -44.59
N TYR A 203 -22.09 2.04 -44.43
CA TYR A 203 -23.03 3.16 -44.37
C TYR A 203 -22.27 4.46 -44.67
N LEU A 204 -22.23 4.78 -45.95
CA LEU A 204 -21.97 6.11 -46.48
C LEU A 204 -23.34 6.77 -46.69
N ALA A 205 -23.79 7.54 -45.70
CA ALA A 205 -24.75 8.63 -45.85
C ALA A 205 -25.05 9.21 -44.46
N ILE A 206 -24.59 10.44 -44.21
CA ILE A 206 -25.23 11.55 -43.46
C ILE A 206 -24.10 12.58 -43.26
N ALA A 207 -23.85 13.37 -44.30
CA ALA A 207 -22.82 14.40 -44.33
C ALA A 207 -23.37 15.83 -44.27
N ILE A 208 -24.66 16.04 -43.92
CA ILE A 208 -25.27 17.39 -43.92
C ILE A 208 -26.05 17.68 -42.62
N GLY A 209 -25.84 16.87 -41.56
CA GLY A 209 -26.39 17.13 -40.21
C GLY A 209 -25.34 17.56 -39.16
N GLY A 210 -24.08 17.78 -39.57
CA GLY A 210 -22.94 17.86 -38.66
C GLY A 210 -22.65 19.23 -38.05
N LEU A 211 -23.22 20.32 -38.58
CA LEU A 211 -22.83 21.68 -38.15
C LEU A 211 -23.79 22.33 -37.14
N ALA A 212 -25.08 21.95 -37.14
CA ALA A 212 -26.05 22.44 -36.14
C ALA A 212 -25.98 21.66 -34.81
N MET A 213 -25.54 20.40 -34.84
CA MET A 213 -25.37 19.60 -33.62
C MET A 213 -24.10 19.98 -32.84
N LEU A 214 -23.07 20.49 -33.52
CA LEU A 214 -21.80 20.89 -32.90
C LEU A 214 -21.91 22.20 -32.11
N VAL A 215 -22.82 23.10 -32.50
CA VAL A 215 -23.13 24.34 -31.76
C VAL A 215 -24.03 24.06 -30.55
N LEU A 216 -24.90 23.05 -30.61
CA LEU A 216 -25.73 22.61 -29.48
C LEU A 216 -24.94 21.78 -28.46
N THR A 217 -23.94 20.97 -28.87
CA THR A 217 -23.06 20.27 -27.92
C THR A 217 -22.05 21.22 -27.26
N LEU A 218 -21.63 22.31 -27.91
CA LEU A 218 -20.82 23.34 -27.25
C LEU A 218 -21.61 24.13 -26.20
N PHE A 219 -22.92 24.37 -26.43
CA PHE A 219 -23.77 25.07 -25.46
C PHE A 219 -24.18 24.21 -24.24
N VAL A 220 -24.19 22.89 -24.38
CA VAL A 220 -24.35 21.96 -23.24
C VAL A 220 -23.04 21.81 -22.45
N TRP A 221 -21.88 21.90 -23.11
CA TRP A 221 -20.58 21.84 -22.43
C TRP A 221 -20.22 23.14 -21.71
N LEU A 222 -20.72 24.30 -22.16
CA LEU A 222 -20.52 25.60 -21.48
C LEU A 222 -21.47 25.87 -20.30
N LYS A 223 -22.43 24.99 -19.98
CA LYS A 223 -23.42 25.23 -18.92
C LYS A 223 -23.21 24.47 -17.62
N THR A 224 -22.09 23.79 -17.41
CA THR A 224 -21.86 23.08 -16.13
C THR A 224 -20.42 23.08 -15.65
N THR A 225 -19.63 24.10 -16.00
CA THR A 225 -18.50 24.51 -15.16
C THR A 225 -19.03 25.38 -14.01
N GLN A 226 -19.89 24.80 -13.16
CA GLN A 226 -20.13 25.38 -11.84
C GLN A 226 -18.88 25.14 -10.96
N PRO A 227 -18.61 26.04 -10.01
CA PRO A 227 -17.26 26.36 -9.59
C PRO A 227 -16.64 25.21 -8.79
N MET A 228 -15.63 24.58 -9.37
CA MET A 228 -14.70 23.71 -8.63
C MET A 228 -13.94 24.49 -7.53
N GLU A 229 -13.97 25.83 -7.59
CA GLU A 229 -13.33 26.73 -6.62
C GLU A 229 -13.88 26.61 -5.20
N ASP A 230 -15.15 26.22 -4.98
CA ASP A 230 -15.75 26.22 -3.64
C ASP A 230 -15.16 25.17 -2.69
N PHE A 231 -14.73 24.02 -3.22
CA PHE A 231 -14.20 22.94 -2.37
C PHE A 231 -12.69 23.07 -2.14
N THR A 232 -11.99 23.75 -3.05
CA THR A 232 -10.56 23.93 -2.94
C THR A 232 -10.27 24.93 -1.81
N SER A 233 -9.56 24.50 -0.77
CA SER A 233 -9.32 25.22 0.49
C SER A 233 -10.50 25.27 1.47
N SER A 234 -11.57 24.52 1.23
CA SER A 234 -12.71 24.39 2.17
C SER A 234 -12.32 23.63 3.44
N GLN A 235 -12.86 24.06 4.58
CA GLN A 235 -12.67 23.41 5.89
C GLN A 235 -13.97 22.74 6.34
N TRP A 236 -13.83 21.55 6.91
CA TRP A 236 -14.93 20.68 7.29
C TRP A 236 -14.69 20.13 8.69
N ARG A 237 -15.75 20.01 9.47
CA ARG A 237 -15.78 19.13 10.62
C ARG A 237 -16.18 17.74 10.15
N MET A 238 -15.29 16.77 10.33
CA MET A 238 -15.48 15.38 9.95
C MET A 238 -15.82 14.55 11.18
N SER A 239 -16.93 13.81 11.19
CA SER A 239 -17.21 12.78 12.19
C SER A 239 -17.47 11.44 11.52
N VAL A 240 -17.17 10.35 12.24
CA VAL A 240 -17.37 8.98 11.77
C VAL A 240 -18.14 8.19 12.82
N GLU A 241 -19.19 7.50 12.38
CA GLU A 241 -20.04 6.64 13.21
C GLU A 241 -19.93 5.17 12.75
N LEU A 242 -19.72 4.26 13.70
CA LEU A 242 -19.70 2.83 13.44
C LEU A 242 -21.14 2.30 13.32
N LYS A 243 -21.57 1.93 12.11
CA LYS A 243 -22.88 1.31 11.87
C LYS A 243 -22.84 -0.22 12.07
N ASN A 244 -21.70 -0.85 11.78
CA ASN A 244 -21.53 -2.29 11.96
C ASN A 244 -20.95 -2.63 13.36
N GLN A 245 -21.83 -2.92 14.31
CA GLN A 245 -21.46 -3.22 15.70
C GLN A 245 -20.62 -4.50 15.89
N ASN A 246 -20.46 -5.33 14.85
CA ASN A 246 -19.65 -6.55 14.93
C ASN A 246 -18.15 -6.30 14.81
N ILE A 247 -17.72 -5.07 14.49
CA ILE A 247 -16.31 -4.71 14.39
C ILE A 247 -15.80 -4.34 15.79
N PRO A 248 -14.82 -5.09 16.35
CA PRO A 248 -14.33 -4.84 17.70
C PRO A 248 -13.41 -3.62 17.72
N ILE A 249 -13.98 -2.43 17.96
CA ILE A 249 -13.24 -1.17 18.09
C ILE A 249 -13.33 -0.70 19.54
N PRO A 250 -12.22 -0.25 20.16
CA PRO A 250 -12.25 0.31 21.51
C PRO A 250 -13.22 1.48 21.64
N GLU A 251 -13.94 1.57 22.76
CA GLU A 251 -14.96 2.60 22.98
C GLU A 251 -14.39 4.03 22.91
N ASP A 252 -13.17 4.23 23.41
CA ASP A 252 -12.50 5.54 23.36
C ASP A 252 -12.18 5.97 21.92
N THR A 253 -11.87 5.02 21.04
CA THR A 253 -11.68 5.28 19.60
C THR A 253 -12.99 5.67 18.94
N ILE A 254 -14.10 5.00 19.27
CA ILE A 254 -15.44 5.34 18.77
C ILE A 254 -15.83 6.76 19.23
N LYS A 255 -15.59 7.09 20.51
CA LYS A 255 -15.84 8.44 21.04
C LYS A 255 -15.03 9.50 20.32
N LEU A 256 -13.74 9.24 20.07
CA LEU A 256 -12.87 10.15 19.31
C LEU A 256 -13.43 10.41 17.90
N TRP A 257 -13.79 9.35 17.17
CA TRP A 257 -14.36 9.46 15.82
C TRP A 257 -15.71 10.18 15.78
N HIS A 258 -16.56 9.93 16.77
CA HIS A 258 -17.86 10.58 16.90
C HIS A 258 -17.71 12.08 17.20
N ASN A 259 -16.79 12.45 18.09
CA ASN A 259 -16.50 13.86 18.40
C ASN A 259 -15.96 14.61 17.17
N GLY A 260 -15.31 13.87 16.28
CA GLY A 260 -14.84 14.31 14.99
C GLY A 260 -13.51 15.03 15.04
N GLY A 261 -12.99 15.35 13.86
CA GLY A 261 -11.82 16.19 13.65
C GLY A 261 -12.10 17.26 12.60
N TYR A 262 -11.06 18.01 12.29
CA TYR A 262 -11.07 19.09 11.32
C TYR A 262 -10.30 18.63 10.09
N LEU A 263 -10.92 18.79 8.93
CA LEU A 263 -10.39 18.40 7.64
C LEU A 263 -10.37 19.61 6.72
N GLN A 264 -9.29 19.80 5.96
CA GLN A 264 -9.22 20.78 4.90
C GLN A 264 -8.88 20.11 3.58
N LEU A 265 -9.72 20.35 2.58
CA LEU A 265 -9.47 19.94 1.21
C LEU A 265 -8.57 21.01 0.57
N ARG A 266 -7.36 20.64 0.13
CA ARG A 266 -6.39 21.54 -0.50
C ARG A 266 -6.28 21.27 -2.00
N GLU A 267 -5.57 22.14 -2.70
CA GLU A 267 -5.28 21.98 -4.12
C GLU A 267 -4.67 20.61 -4.45
N HIS A 268 -4.85 20.18 -5.70
CA HIS A 268 -4.30 18.91 -6.23
C HIS A 268 -4.74 17.64 -5.48
N GLY A 269 -5.87 17.70 -4.77
CA GLY A 269 -6.43 16.55 -4.06
C GLY A 269 -5.76 16.28 -2.71
N VAL A 270 -4.92 17.18 -2.20
CA VAL A 270 -4.27 17.04 -0.89
C VAL A 270 -5.28 17.25 0.23
N VAL A 271 -5.13 16.48 1.32
CA VAL A 271 -5.98 16.58 2.52
C VAL A 271 -5.10 16.94 3.72
N ALA A 272 -5.52 17.94 4.49
CA ALA A 272 -4.91 18.25 5.78
C ALA A 272 -5.92 17.99 6.91
N PHE A 273 -5.44 17.52 8.07
CA PHE A 273 -6.30 17.04 9.13
C PHE A 273 -5.76 17.31 10.54
N ASN A 274 -6.64 17.51 11.52
CA ASN A 274 -6.31 17.55 12.94
C ASN A 274 -7.54 17.17 13.80
N TRP A 275 -7.36 16.36 14.85
CA TRP A 275 -8.47 15.95 15.72
C TRP A 275 -8.96 17.05 16.69
N ILE A 276 -8.13 18.05 16.99
CA ILE A 276 -8.33 18.96 18.12
C ILE A 276 -8.48 20.42 17.67
N ASP A 277 -7.62 20.88 16.77
CA ASP A 277 -7.51 22.31 16.43
C ASP A 277 -7.62 22.54 14.90
N PRO A 278 -8.63 23.27 14.41
CA PRO A 278 -8.77 23.61 12.99
C PRO A 278 -7.66 24.53 12.45
N GLY A 279 -6.90 25.20 13.32
CA GLY A 279 -5.77 26.05 12.95
C GLY A 279 -4.43 25.31 12.79
N ALA A 280 -4.33 24.08 13.31
CA ALA A 280 -3.09 23.30 13.36
C ALA A 280 -3.14 22.06 12.44
N LEU A 281 -3.68 22.21 11.24
CA LEU A 281 -3.86 21.11 10.29
C LEU A 281 -2.52 20.58 9.77
N VAL A 282 -2.36 19.25 9.78
CA VAL A 282 -1.20 18.55 9.25
C VAL A 282 -1.57 17.89 7.93
N GLU A 283 -0.73 18.05 6.91
CA GLU A 283 -0.94 17.36 5.63
C GLU A 283 -0.80 15.85 5.80
N LEU A 284 -1.78 15.12 5.28
CA LEU A 284 -1.77 13.67 5.30
C LEU A 284 -1.02 13.14 4.07
N PRO A 285 -0.47 11.90 4.14
CA PRO A 285 0.29 11.31 3.04
C PRO A 285 -0.51 11.27 1.74
N TYR A 286 0.06 11.77 0.65
CA TYR A 286 -0.50 11.75 -0.69
C TYR A 286 0.28 10.75 -1.56
N PRO A 287 -0.40 9.91 -2.38
CA PRO A 287 -1.83 9.95 -2.73
C PRO A 287 -2.74 9.09 -1.84
N GLU A 288 -2.22 8.45 -0.79
CA GLU A 288 -2.97 7.53 0.08
C GLU A 288 -4.18 8.21 0.73
N VAL A 289 -4.04 9.47 1.10
CA VAL A 289 -5.12 10.33 1.54
C VAL A 289 -5.32 11.42 0.51
N SER A 290 -6.44 11.36 -0.19
CA SER A 290 -6.73 12.28 -1.29
C SER A 290 -8.20 12.53 -1.47
N TRP A 291 -8.54 13.58 -2.21
CA TRP A 291 -9.91 13.86 -2.61
C TRP A 291 -10.01 14.21 -4.10
N VAL A 292 -11.16 13.91 -4.69
CA VAL A 292 -11.50 14.27 -6.06
C VAL A 292 -12.98 14.61 -6.17
N ILE A 293 -13.33 15.56 -7.04
CA ILE A 293 -14.71 15.84 -7.40
C ILE A 293 -14.94 15.43 -8.86
N GLU A 294 -15.93 14.58 -9.08
CA GLU A 294 -16.35 14.13 -10.40
C GLU A 294 -17.86 14.35 -10.55
N GLY A 295 -18.25 15.32 -11.38
CA GLY A 295 -19.65 15.71 -11.54
C GLY A 295 -20.24 16.23 -10.22
N ASN A 296 -21.22 15.50 -9.67
CA ASN A 296 -21.93 15.88 -8.45
C ASN A 296 -21.53 15.02 -7.24
N GLN A 297 -20.30 14.49 -7.26
CA GLN A 297 -19.80 13.61 -6.21
C GLN A 297 -18.41 14.06 -5.76
N LEU A 298 -18.25 14.26 -4.45
CA LEU A 298 -16.97 14.40 -3.78
C LEU A 298 -16.54 13.01 -3.30
N THR A 299 -15.37 12.55 -3.70
CA THR A 299 -14.81 11.27 -3.24
C THR A 299 -13.61 11.56 -2.36
N LEU A 300 -13.68 11.17 -1.08
CA LEU A 300 -12.58 11.24 -0.13
C LEU A 300 -12.00 9.84 0.06
N THR A 301 -10.70 9.69 -0.20
CA THR A 301 -9.95 8.46 0.03
C THR A 301 -9.11 8.64 1.29
N LEU A 302 -9.32 7.77 2.29
CA LEU A 302 -8.51 7.69 3.50
C LEU A 302 -7.83 6.31 3.53
N ASP A 303 -6.58 6.26 3.05
CA ASP A 303 -5.81 5.02 2.87
C ASP A 303 -6.56 4.03 1.97
N ASN A 304 -7.18 3.00 2.54
CA ASN A 304 -7.91 1.96 1.79
C ASN A 304 -9.43 2.14 1.79
N ILE A 305 -9.94 3.20 2.42
CA ILE A 305 -11.37 3.44 2.59
C ILE A 305 -11.79 4.61 1.73
N VAL A 306 -12.85 4.43 0.95
CA VAL A 306 -13.39 5.43 0.03
C VAL A 306 -14.77 5.87 0.50
N TYR A 307 -14.97 7.18 0.57
CA TYR A 307 -16.21 7.84 0.97
C TYR A 307 -16.76 8.67 -0.20
N PRO A 308 -17.79 8.18 -0.92
CA PRO A 308 -18.42 8.89 -2.02
C PRO A 308 -19.57 9.77 -1.51
N PHE A 309 -19.34 11.07 -1.34
CA PHE A 309 -20.35 12.04 -0.95
C PHE A 309 -21.12 12.56 -2.17
N ALA A 310 -22.44 12.38 -2.17
CA ALA A 310 -23.30 13.08 -3.13
C ALA A 310 -23.38 14.56 -2.74
N ILE A 311 -23.01 15.45 -3.66
CA ILE A 311 -23.08 16.90 -3.46
C ILE A 311 -24.52 17.34 -3.72
N GLY A 312 -25.33 17.44 -2.67
CA GLY A 312 -26.74 17.83 -2.78
C GLY A 312 -26.94 19.34 -2.92
N GLU A 313 -28.20 19.77 -2.80
CA GLU A 313 -28.54 21.19 -2.60
C GLU A 313 -27.99 21.71 -1.26
N ASP A 314 -27.97 20.85 -0.24
CA ASP A 314 -27.35 21.14 1.06
C ASP A 314 -25.84 20.84 0.98
N ARG A 315 -25.06 21.86 0.64
CA ARG A 315 -23.59 21.79 0.63
C ARG A 315 -22.99 21.98 2.02
N GLU A 316 -23.77 22.37 3.03
CA GLU A 316 -23.26 22.59 4.38
C GLU A 316 -23.07 21.26 5.13
N LYS A 317 -23.78 20.21 4.72
CA LYS A 317 -23.66 18.89 5.33
C LYS A 317 -23.68 17.77 4.30
N LEU A 318 -22.58 17.05 4.21
CA LEU A 318 -22.44 15.85 3.38
C LEU A 318 -22.40 14.62 4.28
N VAL A 319 -23.17 13.59 3.93
CA VAL A 319 -23.19 12.32 4.66
C VAL A 319 -23.05 11.19 3.66
N THR A 320 -22.20 10.21 3.97
CA THR A 320 -22.06 9.01 3.15
C THR A 320 -21.64 7.80 3.98
N MET A 321 -21.80 6.62 3.39
CA MET A 321 -21.26 5.38 3.91
C MET A 321 -19.95 5.06 3.21
N ASP A 322 -19.03 4.44 3.93
CA ASP A 322 -17.85 3.86 3.31
C ASP A 322 -18.22 2.69 2.36
N THR A 323 -17.28 2.30 1.49
CA THR A 323 -17.50 1.19 0.55
C THR A 323 -17.81 -0.15 1.23
N THR A 324 -17.42 -0.35 2.49
CA THR A 324 -17.76 -1.57 3.25
C THR A 324 -19.13 -1.49 3.94
N ARG A 325 -19.77 -0.31 3.94
CA ARG A 325 -21.01 0.00 4.66
C ARG A 325 -20.92 -0.26 6.17
N SER A 326 -19.73 -0.15 6.74
CA SER A 326 -19.49 -0.32 8.17
C SER A 326 -19.43 1.00 8.90
N PHE A 327 -19.06 2.08 8.19
CA PHE A 327 -18.84 3.40 8.76
C PHE A 327 -19.64 4.44 7.98
N GLU A 328 -20.34 5.30 8.72
CA GLU A 328 -20.96 6.51 8.17
C GLU A 328 -20.06 7.69 8.48
N MET A 329 -19.73 8.49 7.47
CA MET A 329 -18.98 9.73 7.64
C MET A 329 -19.89 10.92 7.37
N THR A 330 -19.81 11.91 8.25
CA THR A 330 -20.44 13.21 8.08
C THR A 330 -19.36 14.29 7.94
N LEU A 331 -19.44 15.08 6.88
CA LEU A 331 -18.67 16.32 6.71
C LEU A 331 -19.62 17.50 6.88
N GLN A 332 -19.35 18.36 7.85
CA GLN A 332 -20.09 19.60 8.07
C GLN A 332 -19.19 20.79 7.74
N ALA A 333 -19.60 21.63 6.79
CA ALA A 333 -18.82 22.78 6.35
C ALA A 333 -18.61 23.75 7.53
N ILE A 334 -17.38 24.23 7.67
CA ILE A 334 -17.03 25.30 8.60
C ILE A 334 -17.07 26.59 7.80
N LEU A 335 -18.22 27.27 7.84
CA LEU A 335 -18.40 28.57 7.19
C LEU A 335 -17.36 29.55 7.78
N LYS A 336 -16.56 30.16 6.91
CA LYS A 336 -15.61 31.20 7.27
C LYS A 336 -16.30 32.55 7.49
#